data_AF-A0A1G2LEZ2-F1
#
_entry.id   AF-A0A1G2LEZ2-F1
#
_cell.length_a   1.000
_cell.length_b   1.000
_cell.length_c   1.000
_cell.angle_alpha   90.00
_cell.angle_beta   90.00
_cell.angle_gamma   90.00
#
_symmetry.space_group_name_H-M   'P 1'
#
loop_
_entity.id
_entity.type
_entity.pdbx_description
1 polymer ?
#
loop_
_entity_poly.entity_id
_entity_poly.type
_entity_poly.pdbx_seq_one_letter_code
_entity_poly.pdbx_strand_id
1 'polypeptide(L)'
;MFDRIVAPLLVTLMSEWAIGWLFGFRKADYVLAIFAVNSITNPLLNYGVRMASRAGIAFSLPTLLVMELAVVLAEAGMYMMALSATRKGRLAAFSFSANLASFLAGLLLL
;
A
#
# COMPACT_ATOMS: atom_id res chain seq x y z
N MET A 1 20.42 -0.03 6.81
CA MET A 1 19.57 1.14 6.42
C MET A 1 18.67 0.82 5.23
N PHE A 2 19.14 0.02 4.27
CA PHE A 2 18.32 -0.57 3.19
C PHE A 2 17.24 -1.54 3.70
N ASP A 3 17.52 -2.28 4.78
CA ASP A 3 16.63 -3.35 5.29
C ASP A 3 15.26 -2.84 5.78
N ARG A 4 15.18 -1.57 6.21
CA ARG A 4 13.93 -0.96 6.71
C ARG A 4 13.03 -0.36 5.62
N ILE A 5 13.41 -0.46 4.35
CA ILE A 5 12.63 0.06 3.21
C ILE A 5 12.30 -1.09 2.24
N VAL A 6 13.27 -1.97 1.99
CA VAL A 6 13.10 -3.08 1.05
C VAL A 6 12.20 -4.17 1.63
N ALA A 7 12.37 -4.55 2.91
CA ALA A 7 11.55 -5.60 3.51
C ALA A 7 10.05 -5.23 3.59
N PRO A 8 9.66 -4.02 4.03
CA PRO A 8 8.25 -3.60 3.99
C PRO A 8 7.68 -3.58 2.57
N LEU A 9 8.45 -3.06 1.60
CA LEU A 9 8.02 -3.03 0.20
C LEU A 9 7.80 -4.44 -0.36
N LEU A 10 8.69 -5.39 -0.06
CA LEU A 10 8.52 -6.79 -0.48
C LEU A 10 7.29 -7.43 0.17
N VAL A 11 7.06 -7.19 1.46
CA VAL A 11 5.85 -7.67 2.15
C VAL A 11 4.60 -7.11 1.50
N THR A 12 4.56 -5.81 1.22
CA THR A 12 3.43 -5.19 0.53
C THR A 12 3.24 -5.80 -0.86
N LEU A 13 4.27 -5.86 -1.69
CA LEU A 13 4.17 -6.44 -3.04
C LEU A 13 3.70 -7.91 -3.01
N MET A 14 4.19 -8.73 -2.08
CA MET A 14 3.75 -10.12 -1.93
C MET A 14 2.29 -10.20 -1.47
N SER A 15 1.89 -9.34 -0.53
CA SER A 15 0.51 -9.29 0.00
C SER A 15 -0.46 -8.86 -1.09
N GLU A 16 -0.15 -7.79 -1.80
CA GLU A 16 -0.97 -7.27 -2.89
C GLU A 16 -1.04 -8.23 -4.06
N TRP A 17 0.06 -8.91 -4.40
CA TRP A 17 0.04 -9.96 -5.41
C TRP A 17 -0.90 -11.09 -5.00
N ALA A 18 -0.78 -11.59 -3.77
CA ALA A 18 -1.62 -12.69 -3.27
C ALA A 18 -3.11 -12.31 -3.26
N ILE A 19 -3.44 -11.13 -2.75
CA ILE A 19 -4.82 -10.60 -2.74
C ILE A 19 -5.30 -10.35 -4.17
N GLY A 20 -4.45 -9.82 -5.05
CA GLY A 20 -4.77 -9.60 -6.46
C GLY A 20 -5.10 -10.90 -7.17
N TRP A 21 -4.39 -11.98 -6.83
CA TRP A 21 -4.68 -13.31 -7.33
C TRP A 21 -6.05 -13.85 -6.91
N LEU A 22 -6.45 -13.62 -5.64
CA LEU A 22 -7.80 -13.94 -5.13
C LEU A 22 -8.88 -13.11 -5.84
N PHE A 23 -8.58 -11.85 -6.16
CA PHE A 23 -9.45 -10.97 -6.92
C PHE A 23 -9.41 -11.24 -8.42
N GLY A 24 -8.67 -12.24 -8.91
CA GLY A 24 -8.60 -12.63 -10.33
C GLY A 24 -7.78 -11.68 -11.21
N PHE A 25 -6.98 -10.79 -10.61
CA PHE A 25 -6.09 -9.87 -11.30
C PHE A 25 -4.79 -10.57 -11.69
N ARG A 26 -4.83 -11.30 -12.80
CA ARG A 26 -3.72 -12.14 -13.28
C ARG A 26 -3.00 -11.61 -14.52
N LYS A 27 -3.50 -10.53 -15.14
CA LYS A 27 -2.86 -9.96 -16.35
C LYS A 27 -1.64 -9.12 -15.96
N ALA A 28 -0.67 -9.05 -16.87
CA ALA A 28 0.54 -8.24 -16.70
C ALA A 28 0.22 -6.78 -16.34
N ASP A 29 -0.83 -6.20 -16.92
CA ASP A 29 -1.27 -4.84 -16.63
C ASP A 29 -1.58 -4.61 -15.13
N TYR A 30 -2.16 -5.61 -14.45
CA TYR A 30 -2.44 -5.51 -13.02
C TYR A 30 -1.18 -5.59 -12.18
N VAL A 31 -0.27 -6.50 -12.55
CA VAL A 31 1.04 -6.63 -11.90
C VAL A 31 1.83 -5.34 -12.02
N LEU A 32 1.84 -4.75 -13.22
CA LEU A 32 2.53 -3.50 -13.50
C LEU A 32 1.91 -2.35 -12.69
N ALA A 33 0.58 -2.30 -12.59
CA ALA A 33 -0.12 -1.32 -11.77
C ALA A 33 0.24 -1.49 -10.28
N ILE A 34 0.23 -2.71 -9.75
CA ILE A 34 0.60 -2.99 -8.35
C ILE A 34 2.02 -2.48 -8.06
N PHE A 35 2.98 -2.83 -8.92
CA PHE A 35 4.36 -2.37 -8.78
C PHE A 35 4.48 -0.85 -8.88
N ALA A 36 3.86 -0.22 -9.86
CA ALA A 36 3.96 1.22 -10.08
C ALA A 36 3.35 2.02 -8.93
N VAL A 37 2.16 1.64 -8.48
CA VAL A 37 1.46 2.30 -7.37
C VAL A 37 2.29 2.18 -6.09
N ASN A 38 2.70 0.95 -5.73
CA ASN A 38 3.47 0.71 -4.51
C ASN A 38 4.86 1.34 -4.51
N SER A 39 5.50 1.43 -5.67
CA SER A 39 6.81 2.09 -5.81
C SER A 39 6.70 3.61 -5.60
N ILE A 40 5.52 4.19 -5.71
CA ILE A 40 5.26 5.61 -5.46
C ILE A 40 4.79 5.79 -4.01
N THR A 41 3.78 5.05 -3.56
CA THR A 41 3.15 5.24 -2.25
C THR A 41 4.04 4.86 -1.08
N ASN A 42 4.73 3.72 -1.13
CA ASN A 42 5.58 3.27 -0.02
C ASN A 42 6.73 4.25 0.28
N PRO A 43 7.49 4.75 -0.70
CA PRO A 43 8.52 5.75 -0.45
C PRO A 43 7.95 7.08 0.04
N LEU A 44 6.83 7.54 -0.52
CA LEU A 44 6.14 8.77 -0.09
C LEU A 44 5.70 8.68 1.37
N LEU A 45 5.08 7.56 1.75
CA LEU A 45 4.65 7.30 3.12
C LEU A 45 5.85 7.29 4.08
N ASN A 46 6.88 6.50 3.77
CA ASN A 46 8.07 6.40 4.60
C ASN A 46 8.81 7.75 4.74
N TYR A 47 8.84 8.54 3.67
CA TYR A 47 9.40 9.89 3.71
C TYR A 47 8.57 10.82 4.60
N GLY A 48 7.23 10.79 4.46
CA GLY A 48 6.31 11.55 5.30
C GLY A 48 6.45 11.21 6.78
N VAL A 49 6.46 9.90 7.12
CA VAL A 49 6.69 9.41 8.49
C VAL A 49 8.02 9.92 9.04
N ARG A 50 9.10 9.84 8.25
CA ARG A 50 10.43 10.33 8.66
C ARG A 50 10.47 11.83 8.90
N MET A 51 9.83 12.63 8.04
CA MET A 51 9.77 14.08 8.21
C MET A 51 8.99 14.48 9.46
N ALA A 52 7.83 13.85 9.68
CA ALA A 52 7.04 14.08 10.88
C ALA A 52 7.78 13.64 12.16
N SER A 53 8.52 12.53 12.13
CA SER A 53 9.36 12.08 13.24
C SER A 53 10.47 13.08 13.55
N ARG A 54 11.13 13.63 12.51
CA ARG A 54 12.14 14.70 12.67
C ARG A 54 11.56 16.00 13.21
N ALA A 55 10.29 16.29 12.92
CA ALA A 55 9.57 17.43 13.46
C ALA A 55 9.10 17.24 14.91
N GLY A 56 9.41 16.11 15.54
CA GLY A 56 9.02 15.81 16.92
C GLY A 56 7.56 15.39 17.07
N ILE A 57 6.87 15.05 15.98
CA ILE A 57 5.49 14.55 16.03
C ILE A 57 5.53 13.13 16.57
N ALA A 58 4.92 12.92 17.75
CA ALA A 58 4.78 11.59 18.33
C ALA A 58 3.81 10.74 17.49
N PHE A 59 4.30 9.60 17.01
CA PHE A 59 3.48 8.62 16.30
C PHE A 59 2.69 7.77 17.28
N SER A 60 1.50 8.24 17.61
CA SER A 60 0.50 7.43 18.29
C SER A 60 -0.14 6.44 17.29
N LEU A 61 -0.67 5.32 17.79
CA LEU A 61 -1.40 4.34 16.96
C LEU A 61 -2.51 5.01 16.10
N PRO A 62 -3.30 5.97 16.61
CA PRO A 62 -4.24 6.73 15.79
C PRO A 62 -3.60 7.47 14.61
N THR A 63 -2.42 8.06 14.81
CA THR A 63 -1.70 8.79 13.76
C THR A 63 -1.25 7.84 12.65
N LEU A 64 -0.77 6.64 13.01
CA LEU A 64 -0.43 5.60 12.04
C LEU A 64 -1.65 5.16 11.24
N LEU A 65 -2.79 4.92 11.89
CA LEU A 65 -4.03 4.53 11.21
C LEU A 65 -4.54 5.59 10.22
N VAL A 66 -4.43 6.88 10.56
CA VAL A 66 -4.80 7.97 9.65
C VAL A 66 -3.88 8.01 8.43
N MET A 67 -2.58 7.81 8.62
CA MET A 67 -1.63 7.77 7.51
C MET A 67 -1.84 6.55 6.62
N GLU A 68 -2.10 5.38 7.20
CA GLU A 68 -2.42 4.17 6.46
C GLU A 68 -3.70 4.36 5.63
N LEU A 69 -4.74 4.96 6.22
CA LEU A 69 -5.99 5.27 5.51
C LEU A 69 -5.74 6.22 4.34
N ALA A 70 -4.88 7.23 4.50
CA ALA A 70 -4.52 8.13 3.42
C ALA A 70 -3.82 7.39 2.26
N VAL A 71 -2.96 6.41 2.58
CA VAL A 71 -2.30 5.55 1.59
C VAL A 71 -3.32 4.69 0.87
N VAL A 72 -4.19 4.00 1.60
CA VAL A 72 -5.26 3.16 1.01
C VAL A 72 -6.11 3.96 0.02
N LEU A 73 -6.48 5.19 0.39
CA LEU A 73 -7.27 6.07 -0.48
C LEU A 73 -6.48 6.52 -1.72
N ALA A 74 -5.20 6.86 -1.56
CA ALA A 74 -4.33 7.23 -2.66
C ALA A 74 -4.13 6.07 -3.65
N GLU A 75 -3.85 4.87 -3.13
CA GLU A 75 -3.68 3.65 -3.94
C GLU A 75 -4.96 3.26 -4.65
N ALA A 76 -6.11 3.30 -3.97
CA ALA A 76 -7.40 3.03 -4.58
C ALA A 76 -7.67 4.01 -5.74
N GLY A 77 -7.38 5.30 -5.55
CA GLY A 77 -7.48 6.31 -6.59
C GLY A 77 -6.58 6.01 -7.79
N MET A 78 -5.31 5.68 -7.54
CA MET A 78 -4.35 5.34 -8.59
C MET A 78 -4.73 4.06 -9.34
N TYR A 79 -5.20 3.02 -8.65
CA TYR A 79 -5.69 1.80 -9.28
C TYR A 79 -6.91 2.08 -10.17
N MET A 80 -7.84 2.92 -9.73
CA MET A 80 -9.00 3.31 -10.56
C MET A 80 -8.59 4.07 -11.83
N MET A 81 -7.51 4.85 -11.77
CA MET A 81 -6.96 5.55 -12.94
C MET A 81 -6.20 4.61 -13.86
N ALA A 82 -5.34 3.74 -13.31
CA ALA A 82 -4.49 2.84 -14.06
C ALA A 82 -5.27 1.67 -14.70
N LEU A 83 -6.34 1.20 -14.06
CA LEU A 83 -7.10 0.01 -14.46
C LEU A 83 -8.56 0.35 -14.79
N SER A 84 -8.77 1.38 -15.61
CA SER A 84 -10.09 1.93 -15.96
C SER A 84 -11.08 0.91 -16.55
N ALA A 85 -10.59 -0.15 -17.17
CA ALA A 85 -11.41 -1.26 -17.69
C ALA A 85 -12.03 -2.15 -16.59
N THR A 86 -11.57 -2.03 -15.35
CA THR A 86 -12.06 -2.82 -14.21
C THR A 86 -13.13 -2.05 -13.44
N ARG A 87 -14.15 -2.75 -12.93
CA ARG A 87 -15.19 -2.13 -12.09
C ARG A 87 -14.55 -1.46 -10.86
N LYS A 88 -14.82 -0.16 -10.68
CA LYS A 88 -14.29 0.66 -9.57
C LYS A 88 -14.49 0.02 -8.19
N GLY A 89 -15.67 -0.55 -7.92
CA GLY A 89 -15.94 -1.23 -6.65
C GLY A 89 -15.05 -2.45 -6.39
N ARG A 90 -14.65 -3.17 -7.44
CA ARG A 90 -13.71 -4.31 -7.33
C ARG A 90 -12.29 -3.85 -7.05
N LEU A 91 -11.87 -2.73 -7.65
CA LEU A 91 -10.56 -2.11 -7.39
C LEU A 91 -10.47 -1.52 -5.98
N ALA A 92 -11.55 -0.86 -5.50
CA ALA A 92 -11.61 -0.34 -4.15
C ALA A 92 -11.52 -1.47 -3.10
N ALA A 93 -12.31 -2.55 -3.29
CA ALA A 93 -12.26 -3.71 -2.41
C ALA A 93 -10.88 -4.39 -2.43
N PHE A 94 -10.26 -4.52 -3.61
CA PHE A 94 -8.88 -5.00 -3.73
C PHE A 94 -7.90 -4.13 -2.94
N SER A 95 -7.88 -2.82 -3.19
CA SER A 95 -6.96 -1.88 -2.55
C SER A 95 -7.10 -1.93 -1.02
N PHE A 96 -8.33 -1.96 -0.52
CA PHE A 96 -8.61 -2.06 0.91
C PHE A 96 -8.13 -3.39 1.50
N SER A 97 -8.46 -4.53 0.87
CA SER A 97 -8.03 -5.85 1.33
C SER A 97 -6.51 -6.01 1.29
N ALA A 98 -5.86 -5.46 0.26
CA ALA A 98 -4.43 -5.54 0.06
C ALA A 98 -3.66 -4.71 1.09
N ASN A 99 -4.11 -3.46 1.32
CA ASN A 99 -3.54 -2.60 2.37
C ASN A 99 -3.81 -3.13 3.78
N LEU A 100 -4.99 -3.69 4.04
CA LEU A 100 -5.27 -4.28 5.35
C LEU A 100 -4.36 -5.48 5.62
N ALA A 101 -4.12 -6.31 4.60
CA ALA A 101 -3.21 -7.45 4.72
C ALA A 101 -1.76 -7.00 4.97
N SER A 102 -1.26 -6.00 4.23
CA SER A 102 0.09 -5.47 4.43
C SER A 102 0.25 -4.76 5.77
N PHE A 103 -0.75 -4.01 6.23
CA PHE A 103 -0.76 -3.36 7.55
C PHE A 103 -0.68 -4.40 8.68
N LEU A 104 -1.52 -5.44 8.63
CA LEU A 104 -1.49 -6.54 9.61
C LEU A 104 -0.15 -7.27 9.58
N ALA A 105 0.40 -7.52 8.39
CA ALA A 105 1.74 -8.10 8.27
C ALA A 105 2.82 -7.19 8.87
N GLY A 106 2.71 -5.88 8.67
CA GLY A 106 3.60 -4.88 9.26
C GLY A 106 3.55 -4.86 10.78
N LEU A 107 2.36 -5.00 11.39
CA LEU A 107 2.21 -5.11 12.85
C LEU A 107 2.86 -6.36 13.43
N LEU A 108 2.88 -7.47 12.70
CA LEU A 108 3.51 -8.73 13.15
C LEU A 108 5.04 -8.72 13.01
N LEU A 109 5.59 -7.81 12.21
CA LEU A 109 7.02 -7.70 11.90
C LEU A 109 7.73 -6.55 12.66
N LEU A 110 6.97 -5.73 13.39
CA LEU A 110 7.43 -4.67 14.29
C LEU A 110 7.64 -5.19 15.71
#